data_AF-A0AAW2Y1J1-F1
#
_entry.id   AF-A0AAW2Y1J1-F1
#
_cell.length_a   1.000
_cell.length_b   1.000
_cell.length_c   1.000
_cell.angle_alpha   90.00
_cell.angle_beta   90.00
_cell.angle_gamma   90.00
#
_symmetry.space_group_name_H-M   'P 1'
#
loop_
_entity.id
_entity.type
_entity.pdbx_description
1 polymer ?
#
loop_
_entity_poly.entity_id
_entity_poly.type
_entity_poly.pdbx_seq_one_letter_code
_entity_poly.pdbx_strand_id
1 'polypeptide(L)'
;MEDKIKFQLGPLLCLKLSALIYGDEAELGIIRGGQFMKVQVILDTRVHLVPYHIEGDQPSYLIVAGLVFTPLSEPLIGEECEESIGLKLLTKARYSMPRFKGEQIVILSQVLANEVNIGYEDMSNEQVLKLNGTWIRNIHHLAHLVDSCKEKYLVFEFEENFLVVLERESALAASESILKGYGIPSERSADLLDPYVDPVSQNEPIDQREFGDSPASNSETVHDGLLWA
;
A
#
# COMPACT_ATOMS: atom_id res chain seq x y z
N MET A 1 23.48 -15.80 -0.81
CA MET A 1 24.03 -15.57 -2.16
C MET A 1 22.81 -15.23 -3.01
N GLU A 2 22.59 -13.94 -3.27
CA GLU A 2 21.41 -13.46 -4.00
C GLU A 2 21.55 -13.81 -5.49
N ASP A 3 20.74 -14.74 -5.97
CA ASP A 3 20.66 -15.07 -7.39
C ASP A 3 20.04 -13.90 -8.15
N LYS A 4 20.89 -13.02 -8.68
CA LYS A 4 20.49 -11.98 -9.64
C LYS A 4 20.03 -12.65 -10.94
N ILE A 5 18.72 -12.84 -11.08
CA ILE A 5 18.11 -13.23 -12.35
C ILE A 5 18.33 -12.09 -13.35
N LYS A 6 19.24 -12.29 -14.31
CA LYS A 6 19.42 -11.36 -15.44
C LYS A 6 18.31 -11.59 -16.46
N PHE A 7 17.28 -10.77 -16.42
CA PHE A 7 16.33 -10.64 -17.53
C PHE A 7 16.95 -9.73 -18.60
N GLN A 8 17.41 -10.30 -19.72
CA GLN A 8 17.69 -9.51 -20.92
C GLN A 8 16.43 -9.48 -21.78
N LEU A 9 15.60 -8.45 -21.58
CA LEU A 9 14.48 -8.16 -22.45
C LEU A 9 15.03 -7.52 -23.74
N GLY A 10 15.17 -8.30 -24.80
CA GLY A 10 15.47 -7.75 -26.12
C GLY A 10 14.29 -6.89 -26.64
N PRO A 11 14.53 -5.92 -27.53
CA PRO A 11 13.48 -5.03 -28.06
C PRO A 11 12.31 -5.78 -28.72
N LEU A 12 12.57 -6.96 -29.30
CA LEU A 12 11.55 -7.85 -29.88
C LEU A 12 10.61 -8.50 -28.84
N LEU A 13 11.08 -8.70 -27.61
CA LEU A 13 10.27 -9.28 -26.54
C LEU A 13 9.28 -8.26 -25.96
N CYS A 14 9.72 -6.99 -25.84
CA CYS A 14 8.87 -5.88 -25.41
C CYS A 14 7.68 -5.67 -26.38
N LEU A 15 7.96 -5.64 -27.69
CA LEU A 15 6.92 -5.50 -28.72
C LEU A 15 5.92 -6.67 -28.75
N LYS A 16 6.38 -7.89 -28.46
CA LYS A 16 5.49 -9.07 -28.40
C LYS A 16 4.58 -9.03 -27.17
N LEU A 17 5.10 -8.61 -26.03
CA LEU A 17 4.31 -8.50 -24.79
C LEU A 17 3.27 -7.38 -24.88
N SER A 18 3.58 -6.25 -25.54
CA SER A 18 2.61 -5.16 -25.75
C SER A 18 1.47 -5.50 -26.73
N ALA A 19 1.60 -6.58 -27.49
CA ALA A 19 0.58 -7.03 -28.44
C ALA A 19 -0.39 -8.07 -27.84
N LEU A 20 -0.12 -8.55 -26.62
CA LEU A 20 -0.96 -9.49 -25.89
C LEU A 20 -1.96 -8.75 -25.01
N ILE A 21 -3.10 -9.38 -24.74
CA ILE A 21 -4.22 -8.79 -24.00
C ILE A 21 -4.15 -9.26 -22.53
N TYR A 22 -4.76 -8.50 -21.62
CA TYR A 22 -4.97 -8.92 -20.25
C TYR A 22 -5.56 -10.34 -20.16
N GLY A 23 -4.96 -11.19 -19.33
CA GLY A 23 -5.36 -12.58 -19.15
C GLY A 23 -4.78 -13.56 -20.16
N ASP A 24 -4.07 -13.09 -21.20
CA ASP A 24 -3.39 -13.98 -22.14
C ASP A 24 -2.21 -14.70 -21.47
N GLU A 25 -2.01 -15.95 -21.86
CA GLU A 25 -0.84 -16.74 -21.47
C GLU A 25 0.31 -16.53 -22.44
N ALA A 26 1.48 -16.18 -21.90
CA ALA A 26 2.72 -16.05 -22.65
C ALA A 26 3.72 -17.15 -22.24
N GLU A 27 4.27 -17.86 -23.23
CA GLU A 27 5.39 -18.77 -23.00
C GLU A 27 6.72 -18.00 -23.05
N LEU A 28 7.48 -18.05 -21.96
CA LEU A 28 8.77 -17.39 -21.82
C LEU A 28 9.88 -18.44 -21.66
N GLY A 29 10.92 -18.32 -22.47
CA GLY A 29 12.17 -19.06 -22.28
C GLY A 29 13.08 -18.30 -21.32
N ILE A 30 13.44 -18.92 -20.19
CA ILE A 30 14.33 -18.35 -19.18
C ILE A 30 15.52 -19.28 -18.93
N ILE A 31 16.61 -18.73 -18.39
CA ILE A 31 17.74 -19.51 -17.90
C ILE A 31 17.81 -19.32 -16.38
N ARG A 32 17.73 -20.42 -15.63
CA ARG A 32 17.81 -20.44 -14.17
C ARG A 32 18.80 -21.53 -13.74
N GLY A 33 19.77 -21.20 -12.89
CA GLY A 33 20.82 -22.15 -12.49
C GLY A 33 21.66 -22.69 -13.66
N GLY A 34 21.80 -21.91 -14.74
CA GLY A 34 22.52 -22.33 -15.96
C GLY A 34 21.74 -23.27 -16.88
N GLN A 35 20.51 -23.63 -16.53
CA GLN A 35 19.64 -24.48 -17.36
C GLN A 35 18.56 -23.65 -18.06
N PHE A 36 18.35 -23.93 -19.35
CA PHE A 36 17.26 -23.34 -20.11
C PHE A 36 15.94 -24.04 -19.76
N MET A 37 14.90 -23.25 -19.48
CA MET A 37 13.57 -23.73 -19.15
C MET A 37 12.50 -22.84 -19.77
N LYS A 38 11.33 -23.42 -20.02
CA LYS A 38 10.15 -22.70 -20.51
C LYS A 38 9.14 -22.57 -19.38
N VAL A 39 8.58 -21.37 -19.24
CA VAL A 39 7.54 -21.08 -18.24
C VAL A 39 6.36 -20.42 -18.92
N GLN A 40 5.15 -20.72 -18.45
CA GLN A 40 3.93 -20.02 -18.83
C GLN A 40 3.65 -18.95 -17.79
N VAL A 41 3.33 -17.75 -18.25
CA VAL A 41 2.99 -16.61 -17.39
C VAL A 41 1.71 -15.98 -17.91
N ILE A 42 0.77 -15.72 -16.99
CA ILE A 42 -0.44 -14.97 -17.28
C ILE A 42 -0.09 -13.49 -17.23
N LEU A 43 -0.46 -12.74 -18.26
CA LEU A 43 -0.22 -11.30 -18.32
C LEU A 43 -1.29 -10.54 -17.57
N ASP A 44 -0.85 -9.70 -16.64
CA ASP A 44 -1.67 -8.80 -15.84
C ASP A 44 -1.28 -7.34 -16.13
N THR A 45 -2.18 -6.40 -15.86
CA THR A 45 -1.88 -4.98 -15.97
C THR A 45 -0.86 -4.59 -14.91
N ARG A 46 0.03 -3.66 -15.27
CA ARG A 46 1.03 -3.17 -14.32
C ARG A 46 0.31 -2.37 -13.23
N VAL A 47 0.37 -2.87 -12.01
CA VAL A 47 -0.11 -2.14 -10.84
C VAL A 47 0.95 -1.12 -10.43
N HIS A 48 0.56 0.15 -10.44
CA HIS A 48 1.39 1.27 -10.00
C HIS A 48 1.04 1.62 -8.55
N LEU A 49 2.05 1.74 -7.68
CA LEU A 49 1.86 2.18 -6.30
C LEU A 49 1.42 3.64 -6.23
N VAL A 50 2.01 4.47 -7.11
CA VAL A 50 1.60 5.86 -7.33
C VAL A 50 1.00 5.93 -8.73
N PRO A 51 -0.32 6.13 -8.87
CA PRO A 51 -0.98 6.11 -10.15
C PRO A 51 -0.65 7.36 -10.99
N TYR A 52 -0.44 7.16 -12.29
CA TYR A 52 -0.25 8.24 -13.28
C TYR A 52 -1.57 8.92 -13.64
N HIS A 53 -2.68 8.21 -13.51
CA HIS A 53 -4.02 8.69 -13.79
C HIS A 53 -4.90 8.28 -12.62
N ILE A 54 -5.67 9.22 -12.10
CA ILE A 54 -6.70 8.95 -11.09
C ILE A 54 -7.93 8.50 -11.87
N GLU A 55 -8.46 7.32 -11.54
CA GLU A 55 -9.71 6.84 -12.14
C GLU A 55 -10.88 7.64 -11.55
N GLY A 56 -11.58 8.41 -12.40
CA GLY A 56 -12.70 9.26 -12.00
C GLY A 56 -12.37 10.76 -12.03
N ASP A 57 -13.39 11.59 -11.74
CA ASP A 57 -13.28 13.05 -11.82
C ASP A 57 -12.67 13.69 -10.55
N GLN A 58 -12.62 12.98 -9.41
CA GLN A 58 -12.18 13.54 -8.14
C GLN A 58 -11.30 12.56 -7.34
N PRO A 59 -10.15 13.02 -6.79
CA PRO A 59 -9.32 12.20 -5.91
C PRO A 59 -10.03 11.89 -4.58
N SER A 60 -9.73 10.71 -4.04
CA SER A 60 -10.17 10.31 -2.70
C SER A 60 -9.53 11.20 -1.64
N TYR A 61 -10.29 11.66 -0.66
CA TYR A 61 -9.75 12.43 0.47
C TYR A 61 -10.51 12.14 1.75
N LEU A 62 -9.82 12.25 2.89
CA LEU A 62 -10.38 12.09 4.23
C LEU A 62 -9.87 13.20 5.14
N ILE A 63 -10.77 13.88 5.84
CA ILE A 63 -10.46 14.94 6.79
C ILE A 63 -10.78 14.46 8.20
N VAL A 64 -9.79 14.49 9.10
CA VAL A 64 -9.97 14.12 10.51
C VAL A 64 -9.40 15.22 11.39
N ALA A 65 -10.25 15.90 12.17
CA ALA A 65 -9.84 17.02 13.04
C ALA A 65 -8.99 18.10 12.30
N GLY A 66 -9.26 18.30 11.00
CA GLY A 66 -8.53 19.24 10.15
C GLY A 66 -7.31 18.66 9.43
N LEU A 67 -6.86 17.44 9.76
CA LEU A 67 -5.82 16.76 8.98
C LEU A 67 -6.41 16.24 7.67
N VAL A 68 -5.85 16.68 6.53
CA VAL A 68 -6.32 16.32 5.19
C VAL A 68 -5.46 15.20 4.62
N PHE A 69 -6.02 14.00 4.55
CA PHE A 69 -5.38 12.82 3.98
C PHE A 69 -5.80 12.58 2.54
N THR A 70 -4.85 12.22 1.69
CA THR A 70 -5.05 11.93 0.26
C THR A 70 -4.08 10.84 -0.20
N PRO A 71 -4.45 9.94 -1.13
CA PRO A 71 -3.49 9.03 -1.74
C PRO A 71 -2.51 9.79 -2.65
N LEU A 72 -1.23 9.49 -2.53
CA LEU A 72 -0.20 10.06 -3.38
C LEU A 72 -0.42 9.63 -4.84
N SER A 73 -0.41 10.59 -5.74
CA SER A 73 -0.60 10.38 -7.18
C SER A 73 0.35 11.28 -7.97
N GLU A 74 0.64 10.92 -9.22
CA GLU A 74 1.49 11.72 -10.09
C GLU A 74 0.92 13.12 -10.39
N PRO A 75 -0.41 13.29 -10.60
CA PRO A 75 -1.00 14.62 -10.71
C PRO A 75 -0.75 15.49 -9.47
N LEU A 76 -0.90 14.92 -8.27
CA LEU A 76 -0.64 15.64 -7.01
C LEU A 76 0.83 16.05 -6.89
N ILE A 77 1.76 15.17 -7.29
CA ILE A 77 3.20 15.49 -7.31
C ILE A 77 3.51 16.64 -8.27
N GLY A 78 2.84 16.66 -9.42
CA GLY A 78 2.98 17.75 -10.40
C GLY A 78 2.44 19.09 -9.90
N GLU A 79 1.32 19.09 -9.16
CA GLU A 79 0.70 20.31 -8.62
C GLU A 79 1.48 20.91 -7.45
N GLU A 80 1.88 20.08 -6.47
CA GLU A 80 2.56 20.54 -5.25
C GLU A 80 4.03 20.94 -5.47
N CYS A 81 4.59 20.67 -6.66
CA CYS A 81 6.02 20.76 -6.98
C CYS A 81 6.88 19.74 -6.23
N GLU A 82 7.82 19.10 -6.95
CA GLU A 82 8.71 18.06 -6.37
C GLU A 82 9.52 18.55 -5.16
N GLU A 83 9.84 19.85 -5.09
CA GLU A 83 10.62 20.42 -3.99
C GLU A 83 9.87 20.40 -2.64
N SER A 84 8.54 20.47 -2.64
CA SER A 84 7.72 20.53 -1.42
C SER A 84 7.40 19.16 -0.82
N ILE A 85 7.44 18.11 -1.63
CA ILE A 85 7.05 16.73 -1.25
C ILE A 85 8.17 16.01 -0.49
N GLY A 86 9.40 16.49 -0.66
CA GLY A 86 10.58 15.92 -0.02
C GLY A 86 11.11 14.67 -0.74
N LEU A 87 12.44 14.52 -0.65
CA LEU A 87 13.17 13.51 -1.39
C LEU A 87 12.76 12.07 -1.05
N LYS A 88 12.41 11.80 0.22
CA LYS A 88 12.03 10.46 0.69
C LYS A 88 10.75 9.97 0.02
N LEU A 89 9.71 10.82 0.02
CA LEU A 89 8.42 10.50 -0.55
C LEU A 89 8.50 10.38 -2.06
N LEU A 90 9.26 11.26 -2.74
CA LEU A 90 9.58 11.12 -4.16
C LEU A 90 10.34 9.84 -4.50
N THR A 91 11.34 9.48 -3.69
CA THR A 91 12.08 8.22 -3.89
C THR A 91 11.14 7.03 -3.76
N LYS A 92 10.22 7.05 -2.78
CA LYS A 92 9.20 6.01 -2.67
C LYS A 92 8.28 5.98 -3.90
N ALA A 93 7.81 7.13 -4.35
CA ALA A 93 6.93 7.24 -5.52
C ALA A 93 7.57 6.69 -6.81
N ARG A 94 8.86 6.97 -7.03
CA ARG A 94 9.58 6.60 -8.27
C ARG A 94 10.06 5.14 -8.27
N TYR A 95 10.45 4.60 -7.12
CA TYR A 95 11.17 3.32 -7.07
C TYR A 95 10.46 2.21 -6.30
N SER A 96 9.40 2.52 -5.55
CA SER A 96 8.67 1.49 -4.81
C SER A 96 7.65 0.80 -5.69
N MET A 97 7.53 -0.51 -5.51
CA MET A 97 6.49 -1.34 -6.13
C MET A 97 5.45 -1.72 -5.07
N PRO A 98 4.17 -1.86 -5.46
CA PRO A 98 3.15 -2.32 -4.53
C PRO A 98 3.44 -3.77 -4.11
N ARG A 99 3.32 -4.03 -2.82
CA ARG A 99 3.46 -5.34 -2.16
C ARG A 99 2.20 -6.17 -2.29
N PHE A 100 1.03 -5.51 -2.35
CA PHE A 100 -0.26 -6.15 -2.55
C PHE A 100 -1.17 -5.29 -3.44
N LYS A 101 -2.21 -5.90 -4.00
CA LYS A 101 -3.17 -5.22 -4.87
C LYS A 101 -3.97 -4.18 -4.08
N GLY A 102 -4.03 -2.95 -4.59
CA GLY A 102 -4.73 -1.84 -3.93
C GLY A 102 -3.96 -1.22 -2.77
N GLU A 103 -2.65 -1.46 -2.65
CA GLU A 103 -1.78 -0.67 -1.77
C GLU A 103 -1.67 0.76 -2.30
N GLN A 104 -1.78 1.74 -1.39
CA GLN A 104 -1.60 3.15 -1.69
C GLN A 104 -0.72 3.80 -0.63
N ILE A 105 0.10 4.77 -1.05
CA ILE A 105 0.79 5.67 -0.14
C ILE A 105 -0.20 6.76 0.26
N VAL A 106 -0.65 6.75 1.51
CA VAL A 106 -1.51 7.81 2.06
C VAL A 106 -0.63 8.89 2.67
N ILE A 107 -0.87 10.13 2.29
CA ILE A 107 -0.13 11.28 2.81
C ILE A 107 -1.08 12.26 3.50
N LEU A 108 -0.55 13.00 4.46
CA LEU A 108 -1.13 14.22 4.96
C LEU A 108 -0.73 15.34 4.01
N SER A 109 -1.67 15.85 3.23
CA SER A 109 -1.42 16.97 2.31
C SER A 109 -1.23 18.26 3.10
N GLN A 110 -2.16 18.57 4.01
CA GLN A 110 -2.14 19.79 4.82
C GLN A 110 -2.95 19.64 6.10
N VAL A 111 -2.78 20.59 7.02
CA VAL A 111 -3.56 20.70 8.26
C VAL A 111 -4.38 21.99 8.25
N LEU A 112 -5.70 21.85 8.39
CA LEU A 112 -6.64 22.94 8.56
C LEU A 112 -6.63 23.38 10.02
N ALA A 113 -5.94 24.49 10.30
CA ALA A 113 -5.73 25.01 11.66
C ALA A 113 -7.03 25.10 12.48
N ASN A 114 -7.01 24.50 13.66
CA ASN A 114 -8.10 24.51 14.62
C ASN A 114 -7.57 24.26 16.04
N GLU A 115 -8.37 24.60 17.06
CA GLU A 115 -8.02 24.37 18.47
C GLU A 115 -7.66 22.91 18.77
N VAL A 116 -8.23 21.96 18.03
CA VAL A 116 -7.97 20.51 18.21
C VAL A 116 -6.63 20.03 17.65
N ASN A 117 -6.00 20.79 16.76
CA ASN A 117 -4.75 20.39 16.08
C ASN A 117 -3.59 21.38 16.32
N ILE A 118 -3.69 22.18 17.38
CA ILE A 118 -2.63 23.12 17.80
C ILE A 118 -1.30 22.38 17.92
N GLY A 119 -0.28 22.91 17.23
CA GLY A 119 1.07 22.35 17.20
C GLY A 119 1.35 21.41 16.03
N TYR A 120 0.33 21.10 15.21
CA TYR A 120 0.48 20.28 13.99
C TYR A 120 0.23 21.07 12.70
N GLU A 121 0.03 22.39 12.81
CA GLU A 121 -0.42 23.28 11.71
C GLU A 121 0.57 23.34 10.54
N ASP A 122 1.88 23.26 10.82
CA ASP A 122 2.94 23.36 9.80
C ASP A 122 3.23 22.02 9.09
N MET A 123 2.50 20.96 9.41
CA MET A 123 2.70 19.65 8.80
C MET A 123 2.07 19.57 7.42
N SER A 124 2.86 19.16 6.42
CA SER A 124 2.40 18.94 5.06
C SER A 124 3.27 17.89 4.35
N ASN A 125 2.68 17.24 3.35
CA ASN A 125 3.30 16.23 2.49
C ASN A 125 3.99 15.06 3.22
N GLU A 126 3.49 14.68 4.41
CA GLU A 126 4.05 13.59 5.21
C GLU A 126 3.29 12.29 5.02
N GLN A 127 4.01 11.18 4.84
CA GLN A 127 3.38 9.86 4.72
C GLN A 127 2.89 9.36 6.07
N VAL A 128 1.63 8.93 6.14
CA VAL A 128 1.10 8.23 7.31
C VAL A 128 1.33 6.72 7.17
N LEU A 129 1.89 6.10 8.21
CA LEU A 129 2.25 4.67 8.23
C LEU A 129 1.28 3.85 9.05
N LYS A 130 0.88 4.35 10.23
CA LYS A 130 0.00 3.63 11.15
C LYS A 130 -1.05 4.51 11.79
N LEU A 131 -2.18 3.89 12.14
CA LEU A 131 -3.16 4.43 13.06
C LEU A 131 -3.30 3.46 14.25
N ASN A 132 -3.10 3.96 15.47
CA ASN A 132 -3.15 3.17 16.71
C ASN A 132 -2.32 1.86 16.63
N GLY A 133 -1.12 1.94 16.07
CA GLY A 133 -0.23 0.78 15.87
C GLY A 133 -0.59 -0.14 14.71
N THR A 134 -1.70 0.09 14.00
CA THR A 134 -2.13 -0.70 12.84
C THR A 134 -1.62 -0.09 11.54
N TRP A 135 -0.96 -0.88 10.68
CA TRP A 135 -0.44 -0.42 9.39
C TRP A 135 -1.55 -0.04 8.40
N ILE A 136 -1.43 1.16 7.82
CA ILE A 136 -2.35 1.66 6.81
C ILE A 136 -1.98 1.05 5.46
N ARG A 137 -3.00 0.58 4.74
CA ARG A 137 -2.85 -0.13 3.45
C ARG A 137 -3.24 0.76 2.27
N ASN A 138 -4.33 1.51 2.45
CA ASN A 138 -4.88 2.47 1.51
C ASN A 138 -5.77 3.47 2.25
N ILE A 139 -6.24 4.50 1.56
CA ILE A 139 -7.05 5.55 2.21
C ILE A 139 -8.40 5.02 2.69
N HIS A 140 -8.97 4.03 2.00
CA HIS A 140 -10.22 3.39 2.41
C HIS A 140 -10.05 2.58 3.72
N HIS A 141 -8.90 1.94 3.90
CA HIS A 141 -8.53 1.27 5.14
C HIS A 141 -8.37 2.30 6.26
N LEU A 142 -7.74 3.46 5.98
CA LEU A 142 -7.63 4.54 6.97
C LEU A 142 -9.00 5.04 7.42
N ALA A 143 -9.92 5.33 6.48
CA ALA A 143 -11.29 5.75 6.80
C ALA A 143 -12.00 4.71 7.68
N HIS A 144 -11.88 3.43 7.33
CA HIS A 144 -12.45 2.33 8.11
C HIS A 144 -11.88 2.25 9.53
N LEU A 145 -10.57 2.42 9.70
CA LEU A 145 -9.93 2.39 11.01
C LEU A 145 -10.37 3.57 11.87
N VAL A 146 -10.55 4.76 11.28
CA VAL A 146 -11.06 5.94 11.98
C VAL A 146 -12.51 5.72 12.44
N ASP A 147 -13.39 5.24 11.55
CA ASP A 147 -14.80 4.97 11.87
C ASP A 147 -14.96 3.84 12.91
N SER A 148 -14.11 2.83 12.85
CA SER A 148 -14.14 1.67 13.77
C SER A 148 -13.44 1.94 15.10
N CYS A 149 -12.75 3.07 15.24
CA CYS A 149 -11.96 3.37 16.44
C CYS A 149 -12.84 3.64 17.65
N LYS A 150 -12.67 2.82 18.70
CA LYS A 150 -13.33 2.95 20.00
C LYS A 150 -12.44 3.52 21.09
N GLU A 151 -11.18 3.77 20.77
CA GLU A 151 -10.20 4.29 21.72
C GLU A 151 -10.44 5.78 21.99
N LYS A 152 -9.87 6.27 23.09
CA LYS A 152 -9.95 7.68 23.48
C LYS A 152 -9.17 8.58 22.52
N TYR A 153 -8.04 8.07 22.02
CA TYR A 153 -7.11 8.82 21.18
C TYR A 153 -6.97 8.19 19.80
N LEU A 154 -6.78 9.05 18.80
CA LEU A 154 -6.35 8.71 17.46
C LEU A 154 -4.86 9.04 17.36
N VAL A 155 -4.03 8.01 17.23
CA VAL A 155 -2.57 8.12 17.16
C VAL A 155 -2.12 7.82 15.75
N PHE A 156 -1.80 8.86 14.99
CA PHE A 156 -1.24 8.75 13.65
C PHE A 156 0.29 8.72 13.74
N GLU A 157 0.89 7.65 13.23
CA GLU A 157 2.34 7.53 13.10
C GLU A 157 2.74 7.87 11.66
N PHE A 158 3.57 8.90 11.51
CA PHE A 158 4.10 9.36 10.24
C PHE A 158 5.50 8.82 9.96
N GLU A 159 6.01 9.12 8.77
CA GLU A 159 7.42 8.96 8.46
C GLU A 159 8.28 9.74 9.50
N GLU A 160 9.52 9.28 9.72
CA GLU A 160 10.44 9.83 10.72
C GLU A 160 10.05 9.65 12.20
N ASN A 161 9.12 8.72 12.49
CA ASN A 161 8.60 8.46 13.84
C ASN A 161 7.88 9.68 14.45
N PHE A 162 7.37 10.59 13.61
CA PHE A 162 6.54 11.68 14.07
C PHE A 162 5.16 11.15 14.47
N LEU A 163 4.62 11.63 15.60
CA LEU A 163 3.36 11.16 16.17
C LEU A 163 2.38 12.32 16.32
N VAL A 164 1.20 12.17 15.71
CA VAL A 164 0.06 13.07 15.95
C VAL A 164 -0.94 12.34 16.82
N VAL A 165 -1.28 12.93 17.96
CA VAL A 165 -2.24 12.35 18.91
C VAL A 165 -3.43 13.30 19.05
N LEU A 166 -4.61 12.84 18.69
CA LEU A 166 -5.85 13.62 18.77
C LEU A 166 -6.83 12.93 19.69
N GLU A 167 -7.56 13.68 20.51
CA GLU A 167 -8.67 13.14 21.28
C GLU A 167 -9.89 12.96 20.37
N ARG A 168 -10.44 11.74 20.33
CA ARG A 168 -11.50 11.38 19.39
C ARG A 168 -12.77 12.20 19.58
N GLU A 169 -13.20 12.42 20.82
CA GLU A 169 -14.42 13.18 21.11
C GLU A 169 -14.29 14.64 20.67
N SER A 170 -13.15 15.26 20.97
CA SER A 170 -12.82 16.62 20.55
C SER A 170 -12.71 16.74 19.02
N ALA A 171 -12.10 15.76 18.36
CA ALA A 171 -12.00 15.71 16.90
C ALA A 171 -13.38 15.62 16.21
N LEU A 172 -14.28 14.78 16.73
CA LEU A 172 -15.65 14.65 16.21
C LEU A 172 -16.46 15.92 16.43
N ALA A 173 -16.34 16.54 17.61
CA ALA A 173 -17.04 17.80 17.91
C ALA A 173 -16.56 18.97 17.03
N ALA A 174 -15.27 19.00 16.69
CA ALA A 174 -14.69 20.04 15.85
C ALA A 174 -14.91 19.83 14.35
N SER A 175 -15.22 18.61 13.89
CA SER A 175 -15.35 18.28 12.45
C SER A 175 -16.29 19.26 11.72
N GLU A 176 -17.52 19.45 12.21
CA GLU A 176 -18.48 20.35 11.57
C GLU A 176 -18.02 21.81 11.57
N SER A 177 -17.36 22.27 12.65
CA SER A 177 -16.84 23.63 12.75
C SER A 177 -15.70 23.88 11.77
N ILE A 178 -14.80 22.91 11.59
CA ILE A 178 -13.67 22.98 10.66
C ILE A 178 -14.20 23.03 9.22
N LEU A 179 -15.10 22.11 8.85
CA LEU A 179 -15.65 22.06 7.49
C LEU A 179 -16.37 23.36 7.12
N LYS A 180 -17.19 23.91 8.03
CA LYS A 180 -17.85 25.21 7.81
C LYS A 180 -16.86 26.37 7.74
N GLY A 181 -15.85 26.37 8.61
CA GLY A 181 -14.84 27.43 8.65
C GLY A 181 -14.03 27.54 7.35
N TYR A 182 -13.72 26.39 6.74
CA TYR A 182 -12.96 26.31 5.49
C TYR A 182 -13.83 26.16 4.23
N GLY A 183 -15.16 26.13 4.37
CA GLY A 183 -16.09 26.04 3.23
C GLY A 183 -16.07 24.68 2.53
N ILE A 184 -15.74 23.61 3.25
CA ILE A 184 -15.63 22.25 2.70
C ILE A 184 -16.99 21.54 2.83
N PRO A 185 -17.53 20.95 1.75
CA PRO A 185 -18.87 20.38 1.75
C PRO A 185 -18.99 19.06 2.52
N SER A 186 -17.92 18.26 2.59
CA SER A 186 -17.90 16.93 3.21
C SER A 186 -16.53 16.64 3.81
N GLU A 187 -16.48 15.87 4.91
CA GLU A 187 -15.22 15.40 5.49
C GLU A 187 -14.51 14.34 4.63
N ARG A 188 -15.25 13.65 3.78
CA ARG A 188 -14.74 12.54 2.97
C ARG A 188 -15.31 12.59 1.55
N SER A 189 -14.54 12.06 0.61
CA SER A 189 -14.99 11.83 -0.77
C SER A 189 -16.06 10.74 -0.85
N ALA A 190 -16.84 10.73 -1.94
CA ALA A 190 -18.01 9.86 -2.07
C ALA A 190 -17.67 8.36 -2.11
N ASP A 191 -16.49 8.01 -2.62
CA ASP A 191 -15.95 6.64 -2.69
C ASP A 191 -15.61 6.04 -1.31
N LEU A 192 -15.44 6.88 -0.29
CA LEU A 192 -15.15 6.44 1.08
C LEU A 192 -16.40 6.24 1.94
N LEU A 193 -17.59 6.39 1.36
CA LEU A 193 -18.86 6.07 2.01
C LEU A 193 -19.22 4.59 1.91
N ASP A 194 -18.64 3.89 0.94
CA ASP A 194 -18.86 2.47 0.74
C ASP A 194 -18.18 1.64 1.85
N PRO A 195 -18.71 0.45 2.19
CA PRO A 195 -18.10 -0.41 3.20
C PRO A 195 -16.73 -0.90 2.73
N TYR A 196 -15.74 -0.84 3.61
CA TYR A 196 -14.39 -1.33 3.31
C TYR A 196 -14.40 -2.84 3.05
N VAL A 197 -13.80 -3.23 1.93
CA VAL A 197 -13.53 -4.62 1.58
C VAL A 197 -12.03 -4.84 1.64
N ASP A 198 -11.56 -5.77 2.48
CA ASP A 198 -10.14 -6.10 2.53
C ASP A 198 -9.72 -6.78 1.21
N PRO A 199 -8.84 -6.16 0.40
CA PRO A 199 -8.39 -6.75 -0.85
C PRO A 199 -7.55 -8.03 -0.65
N VAL A 200 -7.05 -8.30 0.57
CA VAL A 200 -6.25 -9.50 0.89
C VAL A 200 -7.15 -10.71 1.11
N SER A 201 -8.37 -10.52 1.65
CA SER A 201 -9.31 -11.63 1.95
C SER A 201 -9.90 -12.30 0.71
N GLN A 202 -9.71 -11.74 -0.49
CA GLN A 202 -10.18 -12.33 -1.76
C GLN A 202 -9.15 -13.27 -2.41
N ASN A 203 -7.94 -13.41 -1.84
CA ASN A 203 -6.87 -14.25 -2.39
C ASN A 203 -6.63 -15.56 -1.62
N GLU A 204 -7.54 -15.98 -0.72
CA GLU A 204 -7.53 -17.37 -0.25
C GLU A 204 -8.26 -18.27 -1.27
N PRO A 205 -7.56 -19.17 -1.99
CA PRO A 205 -8.25 -20.30 -2.57
C PRO A 205 -8.79 -21.15 -1.42
N ILE A 206 -10.11 -21.38 -1.43
CA ILE A 206 -10.74 -22.46 -0.68
C ILE A 206 -10.17 -23.77 -1.24
N ASP A 207 -9.04 -24.24 -0.71
CA ASP A 207 -8.63 -25.64 -0.85
C ASP A 207 -8.95 -26.33 0.46
N GLN A 208 -10.21 -26.77 0.57
CA GLN A 208 -10.55 -27.90 1.44
C GLN A 208 -9.86 -29.14 0.87
N ARG A 209 -8.58 -29.32 1.21
CA ARG A 209 -7.94 -30.63 1.18
C ARG A 209 -7.44 -30.95 2.56
N GLU A 210 -8.15 -31.89 3.14
CA GLU A 210 -7.85 -32.62 4.35
C GLU A 210 -6.34 -32.80 4.49
N PHE A 211 -5.75 -32.17 5.51
CA PHE A 211 -4.45 -32.57 6.03
C PHE A 211 -4.59 -34.00 6.54
N GLY A 212 -4.22 -34.96 5.70
CA GLY A 212 -4.03 -36.34 6.09
C GLY A 212 -2.88 -36.41 7.09
N ASP A 213 -3.22 -36.57 8.36
CA ASP A 213 -2.32 -37.09 9.38
C ASP A 213 -1.79 -38.45 8.93
N SER A 214 -0.47 -38.60 8.81
CA SER A 214 0.20 -39.89 9.06
C SER A 214 1.69 -39.73 9.36
N PRO A 215 2.24 -40.61 10.20
CA PRO A 215 3.35 -40.29 11.10
C PRO A 215 4.71 -40.67 10.50
N ALA A 216 5.71 -39.85 10.77
CA ALA A 216 7.10 -40.18 10.51
C ALA A 216 7.50 -41.42 11.33
N SER A 217 7.69 -42.55 10.65
CA SER A 217 8.31 -43.74 11.23
C SER A 217 9.83 -43.60 11.12
N ASN A 218 10.49 -43.59 12.27
CA ASN A 218 11.94 -43.72 12.37
C ASN A 218 12.37 -45.08 11.81
N SER A 219 13.29 -45.08 10.85
CA SER A 219 14.12 -46.25 10.57
C SER A 219 15.57 -45.86 10.71
N GLU A 220 16.18 -46.40 11.75
CA GLU A 220 17.60 -46.44 12.05
C GLU A 220 18.39 -46.90 10.82
N THR A 221 19.40 -46.13 10.42
CA THR A 221 20.52 -46.66 9.64
C THR A 221 21.76 -46.66 10.51
N VAL A 222 22.19 -47.89 10.76
CA VAL A 222 23.32 -48.32 11.59
C VAL A 222 24.62 -47.72 11.08
N HIS A 223 25.39 -47.20 12.03
CA HIS A 223 26.80 -46.81 11.89
C HIS A 223 27.67 -48.06 11.67
N ASP A 224 28.46 -48.04 10.59
CA ASP A 224 29.71 -48.80 10.39
C ASP A 224 30.53 -47.94 9.40
N GLY A 225 31.80 -47.63 9.51
CA GLY A 225 32.89 -47.93 10.43
C GLY A 225 34.11 -47.16 9.86
N LEU A 226 35.06 -46.81 10.71
CA LEU A 226 36.25 -45.99 10.49
C LEU A 226 37.06 -46.31 9.20
N LEU A 227 37.77 -45.30 8.66
CA LEU A 227 39.25 -45.22 8.75
C LEU A 227 39.82 -43.94 8.11
N TRP A 228 40.75 -43.33 8.85
CA TRP A 228 41.57 -42.18 8.49
C TRP A 228 42.78 -42.61 7.66
N ALA A 229 43.15 -41.80 6.66
CA ALA A 229 44.53 -41.49 6.26
C ALA A 229 44.53 -40.17 5.49
#